data_AF-A0A353P9M9-F1
#
_entry.id   AF-A0A353P9M9-F1
#
_cell.length_a   1.000
_cell.length_b   1.000
_cell.length_c   1.000
_cell.angle_alpha   90.00
_cell.angle_beta   90.00
_cell.angle_gamma   90.00
#
_symmetry.space_group_name_H-M   'P 1'
#
loop_
_entity.id
_entity.type
_entity.pdbx_description
1 polymer ?
#
loop_
_entity_poly.entity_id
_entity_poly.type
_entity_poly.pdbx_seq_one_letter_code
_entity_poly.pdbx_strand_id
1 'polypeptide(L)'
;MIEHAGDNVDRQEIQKFEALASRWWDPHSEFKPLHDINPLRLNYIDQRSPLKDRRVLDVGCGGGLLSEAMALRGADVTGIDMGEAPLAVARIHAEQSGAQVRYLQQTAEAMSAAEPESYDI
;
A
#
# COMPACT_ATOMS: atom_id res chain seq x y z
N MET A 1 3.44 29.35 -15.88
CA MET A 1 2.82 29.25 -14.54
C MET A 1 2.23 27.86 -14.45
N ILE A 2 2.85 26.97 -13.69
CA ILE A 2 2.25 25.68 -13.37
C ILE A 2 1.37 25.98 -12.14
N GLU A 3 0.06 25.91 -12.30
CA GLU A 3 -0.85 25.96 -11.16
C GLU A 3 -0.49 24.82 -10.20
N HIS A 4 -0.25 25.14 -8.94
CA HIS A 4 -0.36 24.15 -7.88
C HIS A 4 -1.85 23.79 -7.77
N ALA A 5 -2.29 22.83 -8.59
CA ALA A 5 -3.48 22.05 -8.27
C ALA A 5 -3.28 21.57 -6.83
N GLY A 6 -4.16 21.97 -5.92
CA GLY A 6 -4.12 21.48 -4.55
C GLY A 6 -4.03 19.95 -4.60
N ASP A 7 -3.12 19.37 -3.81
CA ASP A 7 -2.92 17.92 -3.80
C ASP A 7 -4.28 17.21 -3.72
N ASN A 8 -4.52 16.22 -4.57
CA ASN A 8 -5.78 15.47 -4.64
C ASN A 8 -5.93 14.54 -3.43
N VAL A 9 -6.07 15.15 -2.26
CA VAL A 9 -6.06 14.49 -0.96
C VAL A 9 -7.11 15.09 -0.05
N ASP A 10 -7.84 14.24 0.67
CA ASP A 10 -8.69 14.68 1.78
C ASP A 10 -7.94 14.49 3.11
N ARG A 11 -7.60 15.61 3.75
CA ARG A 11 -6.87 15.60 5.03
C ARG A 11 -7.67 14.98 6.16
N GLN A 12 -9.00 15.07 6.15
CA GLN A 12 -9.83 14.46 7.18
C GLN A 12 -9.83 12.94 7.06
N GLU A 13 -9.87 12.42 5.82
CA GLU A 13 -9.74 10.98 5.59
C GLU A 13 -8.37 10.46 6.03
N ILE A 14 -7.28 11.16 5.68
CA ILE A 14 -5.93 10.80 6.14
C ILE A 14 -5.88 10.73 7.68
N GLN A 15 -6.38 11.76 8.37
CA GLN A 15 -6.39 11.80 9.83
C GLN A 15 -7.18 10.64 10.46
N LYS A 16 -8.29 10.21 9.84
CA LYS A 16 -9.04 9.04 10.32
C LYS A 16 -8.19 7.77 10.31
N PHE A 17 -7.44 7.54 9.23
CA PHE A 17 -6.56 6.37 9.12
C PHE A 17 -5.31 6.49 10.00
N GLU A 18 -4.76 7.69 10.18
CA GLU A 18 -3.67 7.92 11.12
C GLU A 18 -4.06 7.57 12.56
N ALA A 19 -5.26 7.97 12.99
CA ALA A 19 -5.77 7.68 14.34
C ALA A 19 -5.92 6.17 14.62
N LEU A 20 -6.09 5.36 13.57
CA LEU A 20 -6.29 3.91 13.66
C LEU A 20 -5.00 3.11 13.38
N ALA A 21 -3.91 3.77 12.98
CA ALA A 21 -2.73 3.12 12.42
C ALA A 21 -2.13 2.01 13.29
N SER A 22 -2.03 2.22 14.60
CA SER A 22 -1.45 1.23 15.53
C SER A 22 -2.20 -0.10 15.60
N ARG A 23 -3.44 -0.14 15.12
CA ARG A 23 -4.31 -1.33 15.13
C ARG A 23 -4.41 -2.01 13.76
N TRP A 24 -3.63 -1.57 12.77
CA TRP A 24 -3.74 -2.06 11.38
C TRP A 24 -3.56 -3.57 11.26
N TRP A 25 -2.60 -4.13 12.01
CA TRP A 25 -2.26 -5.55 11.98
C TRP A 25 -2.96 -6.40 13.05
N ASP A 26 -3.87 -5.81 13.84
CA ASP A 26 -4.74 -6.56 14.74
C ASP A 26 -5.91 -7.19 13.93
N PRO A 27 -6.01 -8.53 13.84
CA PRO A 27 -7.06 -9.20 13.06
C PRO A 27 -8.47 -9.05 13.66
N HIS A 28 -8.60 -8.42 14.84
CA HIS A 28 -9.87 -8.14 15.50
C HIS A 28 -10.18 -6.63 15.57
N SER A 29 -9.42 -5.79 14.89
CA SER A 29 -9.63 -4.33 14.85
C SER A 29 -10.68 -3.90 13.81
N GLU A 30 -10.80 -2.59 13.62
CA GLU A 30 -11.54 -1.95 12.53
C GLU A 30 -11.11 -2.45 11.15
N PHE A 31 -9.87 -2.97 11.03
CA PHE A 31 -9.33 -3.51 9.79
C PHE A 31 -9.58 -5.02 9.63
N LYS A 32 -10.27 -5.69 10.56
CA LYS A 32 -10.64 -7.12 10.44
C LYS A 32 -11.19 -7.48 9.06
N PRO A 33 -12.11 -6.71 8.44
CA PRO A 33 -12.59 -7.04 7.10
C PRO A 33 -11.48 -7.07 6.04
N LEU A 34 -10.45 -6.23 6.15
CA LEU A 34 -9.30 -6.23 5.25
C LEU A 34 -8.41 -7.47 5.45
N HIS A 35 -8.25 -7.93 6.68
CA HIS A 35 -7.58 -9.20 6.97
C HIS A 35 -8.34 -10.37 6.37
N ASP A 36 -9.65 -10.45 6.62
CA ASP A 36 -10.51 -11.53 6.14
C ASP A 36 -10.54 -11.61 4.59
N ILE A 37 -10.58 -10.46 3.91
CA ILE A 37 -10.64 -10.41 2.44
C ILE A 37 -9.26 -10.60 1.78
N ASN A 38 -8.15 -10.39 2.50
CA ASN A 38 -6.81 -10.34 1.89
C ASN A 38 -6.46 -11.60 1.09
N PRO A 39 -6.67 -12.83 1.60
CA PRO A 39 -6.38 -14.03 0.84
C PRO A 39 -7.18 -14.13 -0.46
N LEU A 40 -8.45 -13.69 -0.45
CA LEU A 40 -9.32 -13.74 -1.63
C LEU A 40 -8.87 -12.76 -2.71
N ARG A 41 -8.63 -11.49 -2.35
CA ARG A 41 -8.19 -10.47 -3.32
C ARG A 41 -6.79 -10.76 -3.85
N LEU A 42 -5.87 -11.22 -3.00
CA LEU A 42 -4.52 -11.59 -3.41
C LEU A 42 -4.54 -12.77 -4.39
N ASN A 43 -5.34 -13.80 -4.12
CA ASN A 43 -5.55 -14.91 -5.05
C ASN A 43 -6.16 -14.45 -6.37
N TYR A 44 -7.13 -13.55 -6.33
CA TYR A 44 -7.73 -13.01 -7.55
C TYR A 44 -6.70 -12.25 -8.41
N ILE A 45 -5.88 -11.39 -7.80
CA ILE A 45 -4.82 -10.65 -8.48
C ILE A 45 -3.85 -11.63 -9.14
N ASP A 46 -3.30 -12.57 -8.37
CA ASP A 46 -2.28 -13.52 -8.84
C ASP A 46 -2.80 -14.49 -9.92
N GLN A 47 -4.09 -14.83 -9.89
CA GLN A 47 -4.71 -15.64 -10.95
C GLN A 47 -4.86 -14.87 -12.26
N ARG A 48 -5.00 -13.53 -12.21
CA ARG A 48 -5.21 -12.70 -13.40
C ARG A 48 -3.93 -12.05 -13.92
N SER A 49 -3.00 -11.77 -13.01
CA SER A 49 -1.67 -11.25 -13.28
C SER A 49 -0.70 -11.90 -12.29
N PRO A 50 -0.05 -13.02 -12.67
CA PRO A 50 0.86 -13.74 -11.79
C PRO A 50 1.95 -12.82 -11.25
N LEU A 51 2.08 -12.78 -9.91
CA LEU A 51 2.84 -11.76 -9.18
C LEU A 51 4.35 -11.97 -9.22
N LYS A 52 4.79 -13.23 -9.36
CA LYS A 52 6.21 -13.56 -9.27
C LYS A 52 7.02 -12.79 -10.32
N ASP A 53 8.10 -12.16 -9.86
CA ASP A 53 9.05 -11.37 -10.66
C ASP A 53 8.41 -10.14 -11.35
N ARG A 54 7.24 -9.67 -10.88
CA ARG A 54 6.55 -8.47 -11.39
C ARG A 54 6.80 -7.24 -10.52
N ARG A 55 6.87 -6.08 -11.15
CA ARG A 55 6.87 -4.78 -10.48
C ARG A 55 5.43 -4.35 -10.23
N VAL A 56 5.07 -4.14 -8.97
CA VAL A 56 3.69 -3.87 -8.55
C VAL A 56 3.61 -2.56 -7.77
N LEU A 57 2.64 -1.72 -8.12
CA LEU A 57 2.31 -0.51 -7.37
C LEU A 57 1.00 -0.71 -6.58
N ASP A 58 1.09 -0.64 -5.25
CA ASP A 58 -0.08 -0.64 -4.35
C ASP A 58 -0.44 0.79 -3.95
N VAL A 59 -1.46 1.36 -4.58
CA VAL A 59 -1.92 2.75 -4.35
C VAL A 59 -2.91 2.80 -3.20
N GLY A 60 -2.59 3.59 -2.17
CA GLY A 60 -3.37 3.60 -0.92
C GLY A 60 -3.08 2.37 -0.06
N CYS A 61 -1.79 2.00 0.03
CA CYS A 61 -1.36 0.77 0.69
C CYS A 61 -1.60 0.74 2.20
N GLY A 62 -1.77 1.91 2.83
CA GLY A 62 -1.94 2.06 4.27
C GLY A 62 -0.87 1.31 5.08
N GLY A 63 -1.34 0.45 5.99
CA GLY A 63 -0.48 -0.41 6.82
C GLY A 63 0.12 -1.63 6.13
N GLY A 64 -0.02 -1.79 4.80
CA GLY A 64 0.78 -2.74 4.04
C GLY A 64 0.23 -4.16 3.87
N LEU A 65 -1.00 -4.44 4.29
CA LEU A 65 -1.59 -5.80 4.27
C LEU A 65 -1.51 -6.50 2.91
N LEU A 66 -1.86 -5.79 1.83
CA LEU A 66 -1.81 -6.36 0.49
C LEU A 66 -0.38 -6.31 -0.07
N SER A 67 0.32 -5.19 0.12
CA SER A 67 1.69 -4.99 -0.39
C SER A 67 2.65 -6.08 0.11
N GLU A 68 2.65 -6.36 1.42
CA GLU A 68 3.49 -7.41 1.99
C GLU A 68 3.10 -8.79 1.45
N ALA A 69 1.81 -9.07 1.31
CA ALA A 69 1.35 -10.36 0.83
C ALA A 69 1.69 -10.59 -0.67
N MET A 70 1.73 -9.52 -1.47
CA MET A 70 2.23 -9.57 -2.85
C MET A 70 3.75 -9.77 -2.90
N ALA A 71 4.51 -9.07 -2.03
CA ALA A 71 5.96 -9.23 -1.95
C ALA A 71 6.37 -10.65 -1.54
N LEU A 72 5.65 -11.25 -0.59
CA LEU A 72 5.84 -12.65 -0.18
C LEU A 72 5.52 -13.66 -1.28
N ARG A 73 4.80 -13.26 -2.34
CA ARG A 73 4.63 -14.05 -3.58
C ARG A 73 5.72 -13.83 -4.62
N GLY A 74 6.73 -13.04 -4.30
CA GLY A 74 7.88 -12.76 -5.15
C GLY A 74 7.70 -11.58 -6.09
N ALA A 75 6.74 -10.68 -5.83
CA ALA A 75 6.67 -9.40 -6.53
C ALA A 75 7.69 -8.39 -5.98
N ASP A 76 8.17 -7.48 -6.82
CA ASP A 76 8.87 -6.25 -6.44
C ASP A 76 7.81 -5.16 -6.19
N VAL A 77 7.48 -4.93 -4.92
CA VAL A 77 6.33 -4.10 -4.54
C VAL A 77 6.78 -2.72 -4.08
N THR A 78 6.17 -1.69 -4.67
CA THR A 78 6.14 -0.34 -4.12
C THR A 78 4.73 -0.05 -3.58
N GLY A 79 4.63 0.30 -2.30
CA GLY A 79 3.40 0.80 -1.69
C GLY A 79 3.45 2.32 -1.54
N ILE A 80 2.39 3.02 -1.96
CA ILE A 80 2.25 4.46 -1.74
C ILE A 80 1.02 4.76 -0.90
N ASP A 81 1.13 5.72 0.00
CA ASP A 81 0.02 6.27 0.77
C ASP A 81 0.34 7.72 1.15
N MET A 82 -0.64 8.49 1.62
CA MET A 82 -0.40 9.83 2.14
C MET A 82 -0.35 9.89 3.67
N GLY A 83 -0.86 8.87 4.37
CA GLY A 83 -0.80 8.77 5.83
C GLY A 83 0.59 8.34 6.31
N GLU A 84 1.24 9.17 7.12
CA GLU A 84 2.59 8.87 7.62
C GLU A 84 2.55 7.74 8.66
N ALA A 85 1.57 7.76 9.57
CA ALA A 85 1.43 6.75 10.61
C ALA A 85 1.12 5.34 10.06
N PRO A 86 0.18 5.15 9.11
CA PRO A 86 0.00 3.85 8.44
C PRO A 86 1.28 3.34 7.76
N LEU A 87 2.01 4.20 7.03
CA LEU A 87 3.26 3.81 6.38
C LEU A 87 4.35 3.43 7.38
N ALA A 88 4.42 4.10 8.54
CA ALA A 88 5.34 3.70 9.60
C ALA A 88 5.03 2.29 10.12
N VAL A 89 3.74 1.99 10.34
CA VAL A 89 3.28 0.65 10.74
C VAL A 89 3.61 -0.40 9.66
N ALA A 90 3.40 -0.06 8.38
CA ALA A 90 3.73 -0.93 7.26
C ALA A 90 5.23 -1.28 7.21
N ARG A 91 6.11 -0.28 7.36
CA ARG A 91 7.56 -0.51 7.38
C ARG A 91 8.00 -1.39 8.54
N ILE A 92 7.49 -1.14 9.75
CA ILE A 92 7.80 -1.94 10.94
C ILE A 92 7.35 -3.39 10.76
N HIS A 93 6.15 -3.61 10.23
CA HIS A 93 5.63 -4.96 10.04
C HIS A 93 6.35 -5.70 8.92
N ALA A 94 6.69 -5.03 7.81
CA ALA A 94 7.47 -5.61 6.73
C ALA A 94 8.87 -6.08 7.20
N GLU A 95 9.53 -5.33 8.09
CA GLU A 95 10.77 -5.76 8.74
C GLU A 95 10.58 -7.05 9.56
N GLN A 96 9.46 -7.17 10.28
CA GLN A 96 9.15 -8.33 11.11
C GLN A 96 8.76 -9.56 10.27
N SER A 97 8.03 -9.37 9.18
CA SER A 97 7.58 -10.43 8.28
C SER A 97 8.66 -10.87 7.28
N GLY A 98 9.70 -10.04 7.10
CA GLY A 98 10.73 -10.24 6.09
C GLY A 98 10.29 -9.86 4.67
N ALA A 99 9.13 -9.21 4.53
CA ALA A 99 8.65 -8.71 3.25
C ALA A 99 9.49 -7.52 2.80
N GLN A 100 9.98 -7.56 1.55
CA GLN A 100 10.74 -6.46 0.95
C GLN A 100 9.78 -5.56 0.17
N VAL A 101 9.34 -4.46 0.77
CA VAL A 101 8.40 -3.50 0.16
C VAL A 101 8.97 -2.08 0.25
N ARG A 102 8.95 -1.35 -0.87
CA ARG A 102 9.30 0.07 -0.91
C ARG A 102 8.08 0.92 -0.55
N TYR A 103 8.06 1.51 0.66
CA TYR A 103 6.95 2.37 1.11
C TYR A 103 7.27 3.87 0.99
N LEU A 104 6.47 4.60 0.21
CA LEU A 104 6.66 6.04 -0.03
C LEU A 104 5.42 6.85 0.37
N GLN A 105 5.63 8.01 0.98
CA GLN A 105 4.55 8.97 1.22
C GLN A 105 4.37 9.83 -0.02
N GLN A 106 3.41 9.49 -0.87
CA GLN A 106 3.27 10.10 -2.19
C GLN A 106 1.85 9.94 -2.75
N THR A 107 1.38 10.93 -3.50
CA THR A 107 0.13 10.83 -4.25
C THR A 107 0.28 9.93 -5.48
N ALA A 108 -0.83 9.39 -5.97
CA ALA A 108 -0.84 8.59 -7.19
C ALA A 108 -0.39 9.42 -8.40
N GLU A 109 -0.78 10.68 -8.48
CA GLU A 109 -0.41 11.61 -9.56
C GLU A 109 1.09 11.88 -9.56
N ALA A 110 1.68 12.13 -8.38
CA ALA A 110 3.11 12.33 -8.27
C ALA A 110 3.88 11.06 -8.64
N MET A 111 3.39 9.87 -8.22
CA MET A 111 3.99 8.59 -8.62
C MET A 111 3.92 8.38 -10.15
N SER A 112 2.77 8.63 -10.75
CA SER A 112 2.59 8.53 -12.21
C SER A 112 3.51 9.47 -12.98
N ALA A 113 3.78 10.67 -12.46
CA ALA A 113 4.69 11.62 -13.10
C ALA A 113 6.17 11.22 -12.93
N ALA A 114 6.53 10.63 -11.79
CA ALA A 114 7.90 10.25 -11.47
C ALA A 114 8.34 8.93 -12.13
N GLU A 115 7.45 7.94 -12.19
CA GLU A 115 7.73 6.59 -12.68
C GLU A 115 6.68 6.12 -13.70
N PRO A 116 6.49 6.83 -14.83
CA PRO A 116 5.52 6.44 -15.85
C PRO A 116 5.87 5.07 -16.44
N GLU A 117 4.85 4.27 -16.77
CA GLU A 117 4.97 2.96 -17.46
C GLU A 117 5.95 1.97 -16.79
N SER A 118 6.21 2.15 -15.50
CA SER A 118 7.28 1.45 -14.78
C SER A 118 6.82 0.18 -14.04
N TYR A 119 5.51 -0.06 -13.98
CA TYR A 119 4.88 -1.15 -13.23
C TYR A 119 4.10 -2.09 -14.15
N ASP A 120 4.13 -3.39 -13.84
CA ASP A 120 3.36 -4.43 -14.54
C ASP A 120 1.91 -4.50 -14.03
N ILE A 121 1.70 -4.14 -12.76
CA ILE A 121 0.43 -4.24 -12.02
C ILE A 121 0.22 -2.98 -11.18
#